data_AF-A0A6A7BG69-F1
#
_entry.id   AF-A0A6A7BG69-F1
#
_cell.length_a   1.000
_cell.length_b   1.000
_cell.length_c   1.000
_cell.angle_alpha   90.00
_cell.angle_beta   90.00
_cell.angle_gamma   90.00
#
_symmetry.space_group_name_H-M   'P 1'
#
loop_
_entity.id
_entity.type
_entity.pdbx_description
1 polymer ?
#
loop_
_entity_poly.entity_id
_entity_poly.type
_entity_poly.pdbx_seq_one_letter_code
_entity_poly.pdbx_strand_id
1 'polypeptide(L)'
;MARFIVIRTKRTHCLCLRISTYSGQATTKPGIAAADHVPVVPVGEYPVNHPSGEQPMEGFVSVKVEANDVTISPMSRINFAKIYTIEHNIRVRNIGRVDKSSMGRLEGLFSQSLSIVK
;
A
#
# COMPACT_ATOMS: atom_id res chain seq x y z
N MET A 1 6.85 -11.96 -4.93
CA MET A 1 6.78 -11.80 -3.46
C MET A 1 5.68 -10.82 -3.11
N ALA A 2 4.83 -11.12 -2.13
CA ALA A 2 3.79 -10.19 -1.67
C ALA A 2 4.36 -9.24 -0.61
N ARG A 3 3.99 -7.96 -0.68
CA ARG A 3 4.40 -6.92 0.27
C ARG A 3 3.14 -6.36 0.94
N PHE A 4 3.25 -6.08 2.23
CA PHE A 4 2.13 -5.64 3.03
C PHE A 4 2.53 -4.49 3.96
N ILE A 5 1.59 -3.58 4.18
CA ILE A 5 1.65 -2.59 5.25
C ILE A 5 0.83 -3.16 6.41
N VAL A 6 1.44 -3.29 7.57
CA VAL A 6 0.74 -3.66 8.80
C VAL A 6 0.01 -2.42 9.32
N ILE A 7 -1.31 -2.49 9.42
CA ILE A 7 -2.14 -1.39 9.95
C ILE A 7 -2.46 -1.62 11.42
N ARG A 8 -2.73 -2.87 11.80
CA ARG A 8 -3.08 -3.20 13.18
C ARG A 8 -2.60 -4.58 13.57
N THR A 9 -1.80 -4.65 14.62
CA THR A 9 -1.39 -5.91 15.23
C THR A 9 -2.49 -6.42 16.17
N LYS A 10 -2.79 -7.71 16.10
CA LYS A 10 -3.68 -8.44 17.04
C LYS A 10 -2.87 -9.53 17.73
N ARG A 11 -3.52 -10.33 18.58
CA ARG A 11 -2.84 -11.35 19.37
C ARG A 11 -2.21 -12.45 18.51
N THR A 12 -2.91 -12.92 17.47
CA THR A 12 -2.46 -14.05 16.64
C THR A 12 -2.15 -13.67 15.20
N HIS A 13 -2.59 -12.49 14.75
CA HIS A 13 -2.46 -12.02 13.39
C HIS A 13 -2.30 -10.51 13.31
N CYS A 14 -2.02 -10.01 12.11
CA CYS A 14 -2.06 -8.59 11.76
C CYS A 14 -3.14 -8.32 10.71
N LEU A 15 -3.76 -7.15 10.78
CA LEU A 15 -4.53 -6.58 9.68
C LEU A 15 -3.59 -5.79 8.79
N CYS A 16 -3.61 -6.09 7.50
CA CYS A 16 -2.62 -5.65 6.54
C CYS A 16 -3.26 -5.16 5.24
N LEU A 17 -2.69 -4.12 4.65
CA LEU A 17 -3.00 -3.67 3.30
C LEU A 17 -1.94 -4.16 2.33
N ARG A 18 -2.36 -4.59 1.15
CA ARG A 18 -1.43 -5.14 0.15
C ARG A 18 -0.81 -4.01 -0.66
N ILE A 19 0.51 -4.11 -0.90
CA ILE A 19 1.20 -3.34 -1.93
C ILE A 19 1.27 -4.19 -3.20
N SER A 20 0.73 -3.68 -4.30
CA SER A 20 0.72 -4.36 -5.59
C SER A 20 1.18 -3.44 -6.71
N THR A 21 1.92 -3.99 -7.67
CA THR A 21 2.25 -3.32 -8.93
C THR A 21 1.34 -3.73 -10.08
N TYR A 22 0.46 -4.73 -9.85
CA TYR A 22 -0.42 -5.28 -10.87
C TYR A 22 0.31 -5.68 -12.15
N SER A 23 1.40 -6.44 -12.01
CA SER A 23 2.28 -6.82 -13.12
C SER A 23 2.92 -5.61 -13.83
N GLY A 24 3.18 -4.53 -13.09
CA GLY A 24 3.74 -3.29 -13.61
C GLY A 24 2.71 -2.31 -14.17
N GLN A 25 1.43 -2.69 -14.23
CA GLN A 25 0.37 -1.87 -14.82
C GLN A 25 -0.27 -0.89 -13.82
N ALA A 26 0.07 -0.96 -12.53
CA ALA A 26 -0.55 -0.13 -11.50
C ALA A 26 -2.09 -0.16 -11.58
N THR A 27 -2.78 0.99 -11.55
CA THR A 27 -4.25 1.05 -11.68
C THR A 27 -4.76 0.95 -13.11
N THR A 28 -3.88 0.88 -14.11
CA THR A 28 -4.28 0.72 -15.53
C THR A 28 -4.68 -0.72 -15.88
N LYS A 29 -4.36 -1.68 -14.99
CA LYS A 29 -4.78 -3.07 -15.17
C LYS A 29 -6.30 -3.16 -15.19
N PRO A 30 -6.91 -3.84 -16.18
CA PRO A 30 -8.35 -4.03 -16.23
C PRO A 30 -8.91 -4.62 -14.93
N GLY A 31 -10.01 -4.04 -14.44
CA GLY A 31 -10.70 -4.45 -13.22
C GLY A 31 -10.12 -3.88 -11.91
N ILE A 32 -9.12 -3.00 -11.97
CA ILE A 32 -8.61 -2.29 -10.78
C ILE A 32 -9.30 -0.93 -10.66
N ALA A 33 -9.98 -0.72 -9.52
CA ALA A 33 -10.58 0.57 -9.19
C ALA A 33 -9.53 1.51 -8.58
N ALA A 34 -9.13 2.54 -9.32
CA ALA A 34 -8.11 3.49 -8.87
C ALA A 34 -8.50 4.23 -7.57
N ALA A 35 -9.79 4.46 -7.34
CA ALA A 35 -10.31 5.12 -6.13
C ALA A 35 -9.97 4.37 -4.83
N ASP A 36 -9.74 3.07 -4.90
CA ASP A 36 -9.36 2.23 -3.76
C ASP A 36 -7.85 2.16 -3.53
N HIS A 37 -7.08 2.93 -4.30
CA HIS A 37 -5.64 2.85 -4.36
C HIS A 37 -4.96 4.17 -4.10
N VAL A 38 -3.78 4.08 -3.48
CA VAL A 38 -2.89 5.21 -3.31
C VAL A 38 -1.46 4.77 -3.64
N PRO A 39 -0.65 5.58 -4.34
CA PRO A 39 0.76 5.29 -4.56
C PRO A 39 1.54 5.13 -3.26
N VAL A 40 2.50 4.20 -3.27
CA VAL A 40 3.52 4.08 -2.22
C VAL A 40 4.89 4.29 -2.81
N VAL A 41 5.66 5.20 -2.22
CA VAL A 41 6.97 5.62 -2.74
C VAL A 41 8.01 5.69 -1.62
N PRO A 42 9.31 5.53 -1.91
CA PRO A 42 10.38 5.81 -0.97
C PRO A 42 10.34 7.27 -0.46
N VAL A 43 10.84 7.51 0.75
CA VAL A 43 11.03 8.88 1.28
C VAL A 43 11.94 9.67 0.35
N GLY A 44 11.51 10.89 -0.01
CA GLY A 44 12.24 11.78 -0.92
C GLY A 44 11.83 11.63 -2.39
N GLU A 45 10.99 10.66 -2.72
CA GLU A 45 10.45 10.46 -4.06
C GLU A 45 8.99 10.94 -4.17
N TYR A 46 8.55 11.13 -5.42
CA TYR A 46 7.18 11.49 -5.77
C TYR A 46 6.51 10.40 -6.60
N PRO A 47 5.19 10.23 -6.49
CA PRO A 47 4.47 9.23 -7.28
C PRO A 47 4.56 9.54 -8.77
N VAL A 48 4.75 8.49 -9.56
CA VAL A 48 4.72 8.54 -11.03
C VAL A 48 3.51 7.75 -11.51
N ASN A 49 2.74 8.36 -12.40
CA ASN A 49 1.63 7.69 -13.08
C ASN A 49 2.16 6.72 -14.14
N HIS A 50 1.47 5.61 -14.34
CA HIS A 50 1.76 4.67 -15.41
C HIS A 50 1.73 5.38 -16.78
N PRO A 51 2.65 5.08 -17.73
CA PRO A 51 2.73 5.76 -19.02
C PRO A 51 1.45 5.70 -19.87
N SER A 52 0.65 4.64 -19.72
CA SER A 52 -0.65 4.51 -20.39
C SER A 52 -1.78 5.33 -19.75
N GLY A 53 -1.47 6.11 -18.71
CA GLY A 53 -2.41 6.95 -17.97
C GLY A 53 -3.09 6.21 -16.82
N GLU A 54 -3.06 6.79 -15.62
CA GLU A 54 -3.83 6.35 -14.45
C GLU A 54 -4.91 7.38 -14.12
N GLN A 55 -6.03 6.92 -13.57
CA GLN A 55 -6.99 7.83 -12.96
C GLN A 55 -6.33 8.55 -11.76
N PRO A 56 -6.67 9.83 -11.50
CA PRO A 56 -6.14 10.55 -10.36
C PRO A 56 -6.38 9.81 -9.04
N MET A 57 -5.34 9.71 -8.21
CA MET A 57 -5.40 9.18 -6.85
C MET A 57 -5.10 10.31 -5.86
N GLU A 58 -5.77 10.29 -4.71
CA GLU A 58 -5.63 11.36 -3.72
C GLU A 58 -4.39 11.13 -2.84
N GLY A 59 -3.30 11.83 -3.17
CA GLY A 59 -2.06 11.82 -2.40
C GLY A 59 -1.23 10.55 -2.59
N PHE A 60 -0.31 10.30 -1.64
CA PHE A 60 0.58 9.13 -1.63
C PHE A 60 1.05 8.79 -0.21
N VAL A 61 1.59 7.59 -0.01
CA VAL A 61 2.21 7.15 1.25
C VAL A 61 3.70 6.97 1.05
N SER A 62 4.50 7.66 1.86
CA SER A 62 5.95 7.51 1.88
C SER A 62 6.36 6.35 2.78
N VAL A 63 7.35 5.58 2.36
CA VAL A 63 7.94 4.47 3.14
C VAL A 63 9.45 4.60 3.22
N LYS A 64 10.01 4.26 4.37
CA LYS A 64 11.45 4.07 4.54
C LYS A 64 11.76 2.59 4.31
N VAL A 65 12.47 2.28 3.24
CA VAL A 65 12.98 0.92 2.97
C VAL A 65 14.26 0.72 3.78
N GLU A 66 14.30 -0.33 4.60
CA GLU A 66 15.42 -0.61 5.52
C GLU A 66 16.19 -1.88 5.13
N ALA A 67 15.66 -2.65 4.18
CA ALA A 67 16.33 -3.81 3.60
C ALA A 67 17.04 -3.43 2.30
N ASN A 68 18.36 -3.57 2.25
CA ASN A 68 19.22 -3.13 1.13
C ASN A 68 18.93 -3.83 -0.21
N ASP A 69 18.33 -5.03 -0.17
CA ASP A 69 17.98 -5.84 -1.34
C ASP A 69 16.53 -5.62 -1.80
N VAL A 70 15.82 -4.65 -1.21
CA VAL A 70 14.42 -4.36 -1.51
C VAL A 70 14.31 -2.99 -2.16
N THR A 71 13.54 -2.93 -3.23
CA THR A 71 13.12 -1.68 -3.87
C THR A 71 11.59 -1.60 -3.93
N ILE A 72 11.08 -0.37 -3.98
CA ILE A 72 9.68 -0.08 -4.23
C ILE A 72 9.57 0.39 -5.68
N SER A 73 8.80 -0.35 -6.49
CA SER A 73 8.56 0.04 -7.88
C SER A 73 7.72 1.33 -7.91
N PRO A 74 7.96 2.25 -8.87
CA PRO A 74 7.08 3.42 -9.07
C PRO A 74 5.61 3.07 -9.31
N MET A 75 5.32 1.84 -9.77
CA MET A 75 3.97 1.33 -10.03
C MET A 75 3.32 0.70 -8.79
N SER A 76 3.98 0.78 -7.63
CA SER A 76 3.46 0.22 -6.39
C SER A 76 2.28 1.04 -5.89
N ARG A 77 1.14 0.37 -5.66
CA ARG A 77 -0.09 0.94 -5.12
C ARG A 77 -0.51 0.16 -3.87
N ILE A 78 -0.92 0.86 -2.83
CA ILE A 78 -1.57 0.27 -1.66
C ILE A 78 -3.03 0.05 -2.03
N ASN A 79 -3.56 -1.15 -1.81
CA ASN A 79 -4.96 -1.47 -2.02
C ASN A 79 -5.72 -1.37 -0.69
N PHE A 80 -6.64 -0.41 -0.59
CA PHE A 80 -7.50 -0.20 0.58
C PHE A 80 -8.82 -0.98 0.52
N ALA A 81 -9.28 -1.40 -0.66
CA ALA A 81 -10.50 -2.19 -0.82
C ALA A 81 -10.43 -3.59 -0.22
N LYS A 82 -9.22 -4.14 0.00
CA LYS A 82 -9.06 -5.49 0.52
C LYS A 82 -8.06 -5.57 1.65
N ILE A 83 -8.59 -5.72 2.86
CA ILE A 83 -7.84 -5.99 4.08
C ILE A 83 -7.47 -7.47 4.13
N TYR A 84 -6.21 -7.74 4.44
CA TYR A 84 -5.68 -9.09 4.62
C TYR A 84 -5.40 -9.34 6.10
N THR A 85 -5.77 -10.53 6.57
CA THR A 85 -5.33 -11.04 7.86
C THR A 85 -4.09 -11.91 7.64
N ILE A 86 -2.97 -11.58 8.29
CA ILE A 86 -1.72 -12.34 8.22
C ILE A 86 -1.41 -12.90 9.60
N GLU A 87 -1.49 -14.23 9.75
CA GLU A 87 -1.19 -14.94 10.99
C GLU A 87 0.32 -14.87 11.33
N HIS A 88 0.64 -14.82 12.63
CA HIS A 88 2.02 -14.71 13.12
C HIS A 88 2.87 -15.98 12.87
N ASN A 89 2.24 -17.11 12.55
CA ASN A 89 2.93 -18.36 12.22
C ASN A 89 3.41 -18.43 10.76
N ILE A 90 3.11 -17.43 9.94
CA ILE A 90 3.61 -17.32 8.57
C ILE A 90 5.01 -16.71 8.58
N ARG A 91 5.92 -17.28 7.77
CA ARG A 91 7.26 -16.72 7.58
C ARG A 91 7.16 -15.38 6.84
N VAL A 92 7.56 -14.32 7.51
CA VAL A 92 7.61 -12.96 6.95
C VAL A 92 8.98 -12.34 7.15
N ARG A 93 9.29 -11.32 6.37
CA ARG A 93 10.52 -10.53 6.48
C ARG A 93 10.14 -9.05 6.60
N ASN A 94 10.68 -8.37 7.59
CA ASN A 94 10.57 -6.91 7.68
C ASN A 94 11.47 -6.28 6.60
N ILE A 95 10.91 -5.35 5.83
CA ILE A 95 11.59 -4.66 4.72
C ILE A 95 11.68 -3.14 4.93
N GLY A 96 11.10 -2.61 6.00
CA GLY A 96 11.00 -1.18 6.27
C GLY A 96 9.74 -0.77 7.01
N ARG A 97 9.40 0.51 6.93
CA ARG A 97 8.28 1.12 7.67
C ARG A 97 7.64 2.28 6.90
N VAL A 98 6.40 2.60 7.25
CA VAL A 98 5.72 3.82 6.77
C VAL A 98 6.40 5.03 7.40
N ASP A 99 6.62 6.08 6.61
CA ASP A 99 7.18 7.33 7.12
C ASP A 99 6.17 8.05 8.02
N LYS A 100 6.67 8.71 9.07
CA LYS A 100 5.84 9.43 10.04
C LYS A 100 4.95 10.48 9.35
N SER A 101 5.43 11.12 8.28
CA SER A 101 4.66 12.14 7.56
C SER A 101 3.43 11.58 6.83
N SER A 102 3.39 10.27 6.58
CA SER A 102 2.28 9.61 5.89
C SER A 102 1.33 8.84 6.82
N MET A 103 1.66 8.71 8.11
CA MET A 103 0.85 7.96 9.07
C MET A 103 -0.60 8.48 9.17
N GLY A 104 -0.78 9.80 9.35
CA GLY A 104 -2.13 10.38 9.45
C GLY A 104 -2.97 10.18 8.19
N ARG A 105 -2.35 10.23 7.00
CA ARG A 105 -3.03 9.95 5.72
C ARG A 105 -3.40 8.48 5.62
N LEU A 106 -2.48 7.58 5.93
CA LEU A 106 -2.72 6.14 5.90
C LEU A 106 -3.87 5.74 6.82
N GLU A 107 -3.91 6.30 8.03
CA GLU A 107 -4.99 6.08 9.01
C GLU A 107 -6.33 6.65 8.52
N GLY A 108 -6.33 7.85 7.92
CA GLY A 108 -7.53 8.47 7.34
C GLY A 108 -8.13 7.63 6.21
N LEU A 109 -7.30 7.24 5.23
CA LEU A 109 -7.71 6.39 4.11
C LEU A 109 -8.22 5.03 4.58
N PHE A 110 -7.52 4.41 5.55
CA PHE A 110 -7.96 3.13 6.11
C PHE A 110 -9.31 3.24 6.82
N SER A 111 -9.50 4.30 7.63
CA SER A 111 -10.78 4.54 8.32
C SER A 111 -11.91 4.79 7.32
N GLN A 112 -11.65 5.56 6.26
CA GLN A 112 -12.62 5.79 5.19
C GLN A 112 -13.02 4.48 4.49
N SER A 113 -12.06 3.59 4.22
CA SER A 113 -12.30 2.28 3.57
C SER A 113 -13.20 1.34 4.39
N LEU A 114 -13.30 1.57 5.70
CA LEU A 114 -14.12 0.80 6.63
C LEU A 114 -15.47 1.46 6.95
N SER A 115 -15.75 2.63 6.38
CA SER A 115 -17.02 3.32 6.57
C SER A 115 -18.17 2.44 6.08
N ILE A 116 -19.20 2.27 6.90
CA ILE A 116 -20.40 1.52 6.53
C ILE A 116 -21.11 2.28 5.40
N VAL A 117 -21.41 1.56 4.31
CA VAL A 117 -22.27 2.08 3.25
C VAL A 117 -23.65 2.30 3.86
N LYS A 118 -24.14 3.54 3.82
CA LYS A 118 -25.50 3.87 4.27
C LYS A 118 -26.55 3.21 3.40
#